data_AF-A0A1W6BJ41-F1
#
_entry.id   AF-A0A1W6BJ41-F1
#
_cell.length_a   1.000
_cell.length_b   1.000
_cell.length_c   1.000
_cell.angle_alpha   90.00
_cell.angle_beta   90.00
_cell.angle_gamma   90.00
#
_symmetry.space_group_name_H-M   'P 1'
#
loop_
_entity.id
_entity.type
_entity.pdbx_description
1 polymer ?
#
loop_
_entity_poly.entity_id
_entity_poly.type
_entity_poly.pdbx_seq_one_letter_code
_entity_poly.pdbx_strand_id
1 'polypeptide(L)'
;MLILFSINNLNAAEKNYYQDILNDWNKIFPDKNRNAAGPKFFKYILDKDITYKDFVEYNKLYCAVSGSLISPKSTPEFVFVKENVTEKKICGAYYRCCIPCSCDLMKYSKTQKMKYKFTDIEKEFYVLTIDNPCGKKDFPIQVNKNYFCNGDNLDKSQVSVLDNKLVIGYLHESRPCLSTDLDYINTHQVTGKFCEFRNNTPLDQLKSGMGDIFIKLAR
;
A
#
# COMPACT_ATOMS: atom_id res chain seq x y z
N MET A 1 34.12 13.68 -48.56
CA MET A 1 33.10 12.82 -47.93
C MET A 1 33.27 12.95 -46.42
N LEU A 2 32.55 13.89 -45.79
CA LEU A 2 32.55 14.07 -44.33
C LEU A 2 31.17 13.62 -43.84
N ILE A 3 31.17 12.52 -43.08
CA ILE A 3 29.98 11.91 -42.51
C ILE A 3 29.57 12.76 -41.31
N LEU A 4 28.46 13.48 -41.44
CA LEU A 4 27.77 14.13 -40.32
C LEU A 4 27.08 13.05 -39.50
N PHE A 5 27.62 12.74 -38.32
CA PHE A 5 26.90 11.98 -37.30
C PHE A 5 25.83 12.87 -36.68
N SER A 6 24.57 12.69 -37.09
CA SER A 6 23.42 13.22 -36.35
C SER A 6 23.24 12.40 -35.07
N ILE A 7 23.57 13.00 -33.93
CA ILE A 7 23.24 12.47 -32.61
C ILE A 7 21.73 12.71 -32.41
N ASN A 8 20.92 11.70 -32.64
CA ASN A 8 19.51 11.72 -32.23
C ASN A 8 19.46 11.71 -30.70
N ASN A 9 19.25 12.89 -30.09
CA ASN A 9 18.80 12.99 -28.70
C ASN A 9 17.37 12.46 -28.61
N LEU A 10 17.22 11.15 -28.51
CA LEU A 10 16.00 10.51 -28.02
C LEU A 10 15.90 10.83 -26.53
N ASN A 11 15.34 12.00 -26.20
CA ASN A 11 14.76 12.23 -24.89
C ASN A 11 13.54 11.30 -24.78
N ALA A 12 13.76 10.07 -24.32
CA ALA A 12 12.67 9.23 -23.83
C ALA A 12 12.02 10.03 -22.69
N ALA A 13 10.80 10.54 -22.94
CA ALA A 13 10.06 11.27 -21.93
C ALA A 13 9.95 10.37 -20.68
N GLU A 14 10.40 10.88 -19.53
CA GLU A 14 10.34 10.15 -18.27
C GLU A 14 8.88 9.73 -18.00
N LYS A 15 8.66 8.44 -17.72
CA LYS A 15 7.31 7.89 -17.53
C LYS A 15 6.60 8.60 -16.38
N ASN A 16 5.45 9.20 -16.67
CA ASN A 16 4.64 9.89 -15.66
C ASN A 16 3.62 8.93 -15.02
N TYR A 17 4.08 8.14 -14.05
CA TYR A 17 3.27 7.14 -13.33
C TYR A 17 2.01 7.72 -12.67
N TYR A 18 2.08 8.96 -12.18
CA TYR A 18 0.95 9.61 -11.51
C TYR A 18 -0.18 9.95 -12.48
N GLN A 19 0.17 10.51 -13.64
CA GLN A 19 -0.81 10.79 -14.70
C GLN A 19 -1.39 9.50 -15.28
N ASP A 20 -0.59 8.43 -15.40
CA ASP A 20 -1.10 7.11 -15.80
C ASP A 20 -2.22 6.61 -14.87
N ILE A 21 -2.02 6.68 -13.54
CA ILE A 21 -3.07 6.32 -12.57
C ILE A 21 -4.31 7.20 -12.71
N LEU A 22 -4.14 8.51 -12.92
CA LEU A 22 -5.26 9.44 -13.08
C LEU A 22 -6.08 9.16 -14.35
N ASN A 23 -5.41 8.85 -15.46
CA ASN A 23 -6.07 8.51 -16.72
C ASN A 23 -6.93 7.25 -16.58
N ASP A 24 -6.49 6.30 -15.76
CA ASP A 24 -7.22 5.06 -15.47
C ASP A 24 -8.17 5.16 -14.28
N TRP A 25 -8.41 6.36 -13.72
CA TRP A 25 -9.19 6.51 -12.48
C TRP A 25 -10.57 5.86 -12.55
N ASN A 26 -11.32 6.10 -13.63
CA ASN A 26 -12.67 5.54 -13.81
C ASN A 26 -12.66 4.03 -14.08
N LYS A 27 -11.52 3.48 -14.55
CA LYS A 27 -11.32 2.03 -14.70
C LYS A 27 -11.06 1.38 -13.34
N ILE A 28 -10.28 2.02 -12.48
CA ILE A 28 -9.97 1.51 -11.14
C ILE A 28 -11.18 1.68 -10.20
N PHE A 29 -11.84 2.84 -10.26
CA PHE A 29 -12.98 3.23 -9.42
C PHE A 29 -14.16 3.76 -10.26
N PRO A 30 -14.97 2.89 -10.88
CA PRO A 30 -16.13 3.31 -11.67
C PRO A 30 -17.14 4.20 -10.92
N ASP A 31 -17.29 3.99 -9.61
CA ASP A 31 -18.17 4.79 -8.74
C ASP A 31 -17.46 5.99 -8.08
N LYS A 32 -16.17 6.21 -8.38
CA LYS A 32 -15.27 7.22 -7.78
C LYS A 32 -15.04 7.07 -6.26
N ASN A 33 -15.53 5.99 -5.65
CA ASN A 33 -15.25 5.66 -4.26
C ASN A 33 -13.88 4.99 -4.17
N ARG A 34 -13.01 5.53 -3.33
CA ARG A 34 -11.63 5.05 -3.13
C ARG A 34 -11.34 4.76 -1.67
N ASN A 35 -12.35 4.85 -0.80
CA ASN A 35 -12.18 4.73 0.64
C ASN A 35 -11.64 3.34 0.98
N ALA A 36 -10.49 3.31 1.66
CA ALA A 36 -9.76 2.09 2.02
C ALA A 36 -9.46 1.17 0.82
N ALA A 37 -9.41 1.72 -0.40
CA ALA A 37 -9.26 0.97 -1.63
C ALA A 37 -7.80 0.86 -2.12
N GLY A 38 -6.82 0.92 -1.21
CA GLY A 38 -5.44 0.54 -1.48
C GLY A 38 -5.29 -0.80 -2.22
N PRO A 39 -6.04 -1.86 -1.85
CA PRO A 39 -6.05 -3.12 -2.58
C PRO A 39 -6.34 -3.02 -4.08
N LYS A 40 -7.21 -2.09 -4.49
CA LYS A 40 -7.57 -1.89 -5.90
C LYS A 40 -6.41 -1.31 -6.69
N PHE A 41 -5.69 -0.34 -6.12
CA PHE A 41 -4.47 0.16 -6.74
C PHE A 41 -3.41 -0.94 -6.84
N PHE A 42 -3.16 -1.68 -5.75
CA PHE A 42 -2.15 -2.73 -5.76
C PHE A 42 -2.45 -3.78 -6.84
N LYS A 43 -3.68 -4.29 -6.90
CA LYS A 43 -4.10 -5.25 -7.92
C LYS A 43 -3.95 -4.67 -9.33
N TYR A 44 -4.44 -3.44 -9.53
CA TYR A 44 -4.35 -2.76 -10.81
C TYR A 44 -2.91 -2.65 -11.32
N ILE A 45 -1.97 -2.30 -10.43
CA ILE A 45 -0.56 -2.14 -10.77
C ILE A 45 0.09 -3.50 -11.02
N LEU A 46 -0.18 -4.51 -10.18
CA LEU A 46 0.40 -5.84 -10.31
C LEU A 46 -0.03 -6.54 -11.62
N ASP A 47 -1.27 -6.29 -12.07
CA ASP A 47 -1.81 -6.85 -13.31
C ASP A 47 -1.23 -6.21 -14.59
N LYS A 48 -0.49 -5.10 -14.47
CA LYS A 48 0.17 -4.49 -15.64
C LYS A 48 1.37 -5.34 -16.07
N ASP A 49 1.60 -5.37 -17.37
CA ASP A 49 2.82 -5.93 -17.96
C ASP A 49 3.96 -4.91 -17.85
N ILE A 50 4.63 -4.89 -16.70
CA ILE A 50 5.63 -3.87 -16.32
C ILE A 50 6.88 -4.48 -15.70
N THR A 51 7.96 -3.68 -15.68
CA THR A 51 9.20 -4.03 -14.99
C THR A 51 9.02 -3.94 -13.47
N TYR A 52 9.93 -4.57 -12.72
CA TYR A 52 9.94 -4.40 -11.26
C TYR A 52 10.16 -2.94 -10.83
N LYS A 53 10.99 -2.18 -11.56
CA LYS A 53 11.23 -0.76 -11.29
C LYS A 53 9.94 0.05 -11.39
N ASP A 54 9.18 -0.15 -12.47
CA ASP A 54 7.91 0.53 -12.68
C ASP A 54 6.90 0.19 -11.58
N PHE A 55 6.83 -1.09 -11.21
CA PHE A 55 5.99 -1.55 -10.10
C PHE A 55 6.31 -0.80 -8.79
N VAL A 56 7.60 -0.66 -8.47
CA VAL A 56 8.03 0.10 -7.28
C VAL A 56 7.58 1.56 -7.39
N GLU A 57 7.78 2.23 -8.52
CA GLU A 57 7.38 3.64 -8.69
C GLU A 57 5.86 3.86 -8.55
N TYR A 58 5.03 3.02 -9.17
CA TYR A 58 3.58 3.12 -9.01
C TYR A 58 3.14 2.95 -7.56
N ASN A 59 3.78 2.04 -6.82
CA ASN A 59 3.43 1.76 -5.42
C ASN A 59 3.86 2.87 -4.43
N LYS A 60 4.46 3.97 -4.90
CA LYS A 60 4.68 5.18 -4.09
C LYS A 60 3.49 6.15 -4.11
N LEU A 61 2.56 5.96 -5.06
CA LEU A 61 1.59 6.99 -5.46
C LEU A 61 0.20 6.82 -4.86
N TYR A 62 0.01 5.85 -3.99
CA TYR A 62 -1.25 5.66 -3.26
C TYR A 62 -1.00 5.20 -1.82
N CYS A 63 -1.92 5.55 -0.94
CA CYS A 63 -1.90 5.12 0.45
C CYS A 63 -2.63 3.79 0.58
N ALA A 64 -1.93 2.74 1.02
CA ALA A 64 -2.49 1.40 1.23
C ALA A 64 -3.67 1.40 2.22
N VAL A 65 -3.63 2.29 3.22
CA VAL A 65 -4.65 2.42 4.27
C VAL A 65 -5.91 3.12 3.78
N SER A 66 -5.77 4.26 3.11
CA SER A 66 -6.92 5.14 2.80
C SER A 66 -7.43 5.02 1.37
N GLY A 67 -6.61 4.51 0.44
CA GLY A 67 -6.89 4.59 -1.00
C GLY A 67 -6.81 6.02 -1.57
N SER A 68 -6.14 6.95 -0.88
CA SER A 68 -5.84 8.28 -1.41
C SER A 68 -4.58 8.26 -2.27
N LEU A 69 -4.55 9.08 -3.34
CA LEU A 69 -3.32 9.34 -4.08
C LEU A 69 -2.31 10.10 -3.21
N ILE A 70 -1.04 9.86 -3.51
CA ILE A 70 0.11 10.46 -2.85
C ILE A 70 0.89 11.26 -3.89
N SER A 71 1.37 12.44 -3.47
CA SER A 71 2.20 13.27 -4.32
C SER A 71 3.46 12.51 -4.75
N PRO A 72 3.88 12.59 -6.03
CA PRO A 72 5.14 11.98 -6.48
C PRO A 72 6.38 12.47 -5.73
N LYS A 73 6.29 13.63 -5.07
CA LYS A 73 7.37 14.23 -4.26
C LYS A 73 7.33 13.84 -2.79
N SER A 74 6.39 12.99 -2.38
CA SER A 74 6.25 12.58 -0.98
C SER A 74 7.46 11.77 -0.51
N THR A 75 7.89 12.03 0.72
CA THR A 75 8.86 11.20 1.41
C THR A 75 8.15 10.07 2.15
N PRO A 76 8.67 8.84 2.13
CA PRO A 76 8.10 7.76 2.90
C PRO A 76 8.37 7.93 4.39
N GLU A 77 7.52 7.31 5.18
CA GLU A 77 7.70 7.13 6.61
C GLU A 77 8.40 5.78 6.85
N PHE A 78 9.39 5.73 7.74
CA PHE A 78 10.01 4.45 8.11
C PHE A 78 9.17 3.77 9.20
N VAL A 79 8.70 2.55 8.92
CA VAL A 79 7.74 1.82 9.76
C VAL A 79 8.23 0.40 10.02
N PHE A 80 7.66 -0.24 11.05
CA PHE A 80 7.73 -1.69 11.20
C PHE A 80 6.34 -2.31 11.09
N VAL A 81 6.26 -3.49 10.50
CA VAL A 81 5.05 -4.31 10.44
C VAL A 81 5.41 -5.73 10.87
N LYS A 82 4.52 -6.39 11.61
CA LYS A 82 4.77 -7.78 12.02
C LYS A 82 4.53 -8.73 10.86
N GLU A 83 5.46 -9.65 10.64
CA GLU A 83 5.31 -10.72 9.67
C GLU A 83 4.20 -11.68 10.12
N ASN A 84 3.44 -12.19 9.16
CA ASN A 84 2.16 -12.86 9.40
C ASN A 84 2.25 -14.16 10.22
N VAL A 85 3.35 -14.91 10.13
CA VAL A 85 3.49 -16.25 10.72
C VAL A 85 4.40 -16.24 11.94
N THR A 86 5.55 -15.58 11.80
CA THR A 86 6.63 -15.55 12.77
C THR A 86 6.51 -14.41 13.77
N GLU A 87 5.61 -13.44 13.53
CA GLU A 87 5.47 -12.19 14.28
C GLU A 87 6.74 -11.32 14.35
N LYS A 88 7.79 -11.69 13.58
CA LYS A 88 9.03 -10.90 13.49
C LYS A 88 8.71 -9.53 12.88
N LYS A 89 9.35 -8.49 13.40
CA LYS A 89 9.19 -7.14 12.86
C LYS A 89 10.00 -7.01 11.58
N ILE A 90 9.32 -6.61 10.51
CA ILE A 90 9.92 -6.23 9.22
C ILE A 90 9.82 -4.72 9.11
N CYS A 91 10.95 -4.09 8.85
CA CYS A 91 11.06 -2.65 8.71
C CYS A 91 11.13 -2.30 7.23
N GLY A 92 10.58 -1.15 6.87
CA GLY A 92 10.58 -0.66 5.49
C GLY A 92 10.01 0.74 5.37
N ALA A 93 10.09 1.28 4.16
CA ALA A 93 9.52 2.56 3.80
C ALA A 93 8.03 2.41 3.44
N TYR A 94 7.21 3.30 3.98
CA TYR A 94 5.78 3.37 3.71
C TYR A 94 5.37 4.77 3.25
N TYR A 95 4.81 4.85 2.05
CA TYR A 95 4.24 6.09 1.53
C TYR A 95 2.82 6.26 2.09
N ARG A 96 2.64 7.28 2.94
CA ARG A 96 1.34 7.63 3.53
C ARG A 96 0.78 8.92 2.92
N CYS A 97 -0.54 9.03 2.84
CA CYS A 97 -1.19 10.29 2.45
C CYS A 97 -1.27 11.31 3.61
N CYS A 98 -1.50 10.83 4.84
CA CYS A 98 -1.63 11.67 6.03
C CYS A 98 -1.43 10.85 7.32
N ILE A 99 -1.22 11.54 8.43
CA ILE A 99 -1.35 10.95 9.78
C ILE A 99 -2.86 10.80 10.06
N PRO A 100 -3.37 9.66 10.57
CA PRO A 100 -2.65 8.59 11.27
C PRO A 100 -2.32 7.32 10.44
N CYS A 101 -2.28 7.37 9.11
CA CYS A 101 -2.21 6.15 8.29
C CYS A 101 -1.00 5.25 8.58
N SER A 102 0.16 5.80 8.95
CA SER A 102 1.31 4.98 9.38
C SER A 102 1.01 4.20 10.66
N CYS A 103 0.35 4.83 11.63
CA CYS A 103 -0.01 4.20 12.91
C CYS A 103 -1.01 3.08 12.72
N ASP A 104 -2.06 3.35 11.96
CA ASP A 104 -3.11 2.39 11.68
C ASP A 104 -2.54 1.19 10.87
N LEU A 105 -1.63 1.44 9.93
CA LEU A 105 -0.89 0.38 9.23
C LEU A 105 -0.10 -0.47 10.23
N MET A 106 0.77 0.15 11.03
CA MET A 106 1.66 -0.57 11.96
C MET A 106 0.90 -1.42 12.98
N LYS A 107 -0.33 -1.01 13.34
CA LYS A 107 -1.17 -1.73 14.31
C LYS A 107 -2.03 -2.83 13.70
N TYR A 108 -2.70 -2.55 12.58
CA TYR A 108 -3.77 -3.42 12.06
C TYR A 108 -3.39 -4.22 10.81
N SER A 109 -2.18 -4.01 10.28
CA SER A 109 -1.69 -4.81 9.15
C SER A 109 -0.63 -5.83 9.56
N LYS A 110 -0.47 -6.84 8.72
CA LYS A 110 0.65 -7.78 8.73
C LYS A 110 1.42 -7.64 7.43
N THR A 111 2.62 -8.21 7.40
CA THR A 111 3.37 -8.32 6.15
C THR A 111 3.71 -9.76 5.82
N GLN A 112 3.84 -10.04 4.53
CA GLN A 112 4.19 -11.36 4.03
C GLN A 112 4.95 -11.23 2.71
N LYS A 113 5.81 -12.19 2.42
CA LYS A 113 6.51 -12.28 1.13
C LYS A 113 5.58 -12.75 0.03
N MET A 114 5.61 -12.04 -1.10
CA MET A 114 4.99 -12.42 -2.35
C MET A 114 6.09 -12.63 -3.40
N LYS A 115 5.97 -13.69 -4.19
CA LYS A 115 6.81 -13.95 -5.36
C LYS A 115 6.03 -13.60 -6.62
N TYR A 116 6.63 -12.82 -7.52
CA TYR A 116 6.00 -12.43 -8.78
C TYR A 116 7.02 -12.35 -9.92
N LYS A 117 6.58 -12.67 -11.14
CA LYS A 117 7.38 -12.57 -12.36
C LYS A 117 6.98 -11.30 -13.12
N PHE A 118 7.84 -10.29 -13.05
CA PHE A 118 7.76 -9.08 -13.87
C PHE A 118 8.33 -9.34 -15.27
N THR A 119 8.21 -8.38 -16.18
CA THR A 119 8.70 -8.52 -17.57
C THR A 119 10.22 -8.72 -17.65
N ASP A 120 10.96 -8.15 -16.70
CA ASP A 120 12.41 -8.16 -16.64
C ASP A 120 13.00 -9.15 -15.63
N ILE A 121 12.27 -9.47 -14.55
CA ILE A 121 12.80 -10.27 -13.45
C ILE A 121 11.71 -11.01 -12.65
N GLU A 122 12.06 -12.16 -12.08
CA GLU A 122 11.28 -12.78 -10.99
C GLU A 122 11.78 -12.26 -9.64
N LYS A 123 10.89 -11.70 -8.83
CA LYS A 123 11.23 -11.05 -7.55
C LYS A 123 10.37 -11.56 -6.41
N GLU A 124 10.99 -11.74 -5.26
CA GLU A 124 10.31 -11.89 -3.97
C GLU A 124 10.40 -10.57 -3.20
N PHE A 125 9.28 -10.10 -2.66
CA PHE A 125 9.18 -8.83 -1.93
C PHE A 125 8.07 -8.86 -0.87
N TYR A 126 8.11 -7.95 0.10
CA TYR A 126 7.10 -7.89 1.16
C TYR A 126 5.89 -7.05 0.75
N VAL A 127 4.70 -7.62 0.94
CA VAL A 127 3.42 -6.93 0.79
C VAL A 127 2.77 -6.67 2.14
N LEU A 128 1.95 -5.65 2.20
CA LEU A 128 1.11 -5.29 3.34
C LEU A 128 -0.23 -6.02 3.21
N THR A 129 -0.71 -6.61 4.29
CA THR A 129 -1.91 -7.45 4.30
C THR A 129 -2.81 -7.16 5.49
N ILE A 130 -4.11 -7.38 5.33
CA ILE A 130 -5.09 -7.43 6.43
C ILE A 130 -5.92 -8.72 6.30
N ASP A 131 -6.60 -9.10 7.36
CA ASP A 131 -7.49 -10.26 7.34
C ASP A 131 -8.68 -10.04 6.40
N ASN A 132 -9.26 -11.14 5.89
CA ASN A 132 -10.42 -11.09 5.00
C ASN A 132 -11.59 -10.32 5.68
N PRO A 133 -12.01 -9.16 5.13
CA PRO A 133 -13.06 -8.35 5.74
C PRO A 133 -14.48 -8.77 5.32
N CYS A 134 -14.64 -9.67 4.35
CA CYS A 134 -15.90 -9.83 3.63
C CYS A 134 -17.04 -10.43 4.46
N GLY A 135 -16.73 -11.27 5.45
CA GLY A 135 -17.70 -11.84 6.38
C GLY A 135 -18.04 -10.96 7.60
N LYS A 136 -17.49 -9.74 7.69
CA LYS A 136 -17.70 -8.86 8.85
C LYS A 136 -19.13 -8.32 8.88
N LYS A 137 -19.78 -8.40 10.05
CA LYS A 137 -21.12 -7.84 10.29
C LYS A 137 -21.10 -6.31 10.29
N ASP A 138 -20.00 -5.72 10.73
CA ASP A 138 -19.77 -4.29 10.86
C ASP A 138 -18.90 -3.72 9.73
N PHE A 139 -19.00 -4.30 8.53
CA PHE A 139 -18.29 -3.81 7.34
C PHE A 139 -18.57 -2.30 7.15
N PRO A 140 -17.53 -1.46 6.97
CA PRO A 140 -17.72 -0.02 6.91
C PRO A 140 -18.55 0.40 5.68
N ILE A 141 -19.70 1.03 5.91
CA ILE A 141 -20.64 1.45 4.86
C ILE A 141 -20.04 2.42 3.84
N GLN A 142 -18.99 3.15 4.23
CA GLN A 142 -18.28 4.09 3.36
C GLN A 142 -17.40 3.39 2.30
N VAL A 143 -17.14 2.09 2.46
CA VAL A 143 -16.29 1.29 1.59
C VAL A 143 -17.18 0.51 0.63
N ASN A 144 -16.84 0.54 -0.67
CA ASN A 144 -17.53 -0.29 -1.64
C ASN A 144 -17.12 -1.76 -1.44
N LYS A 145 -18.00 -2.55 -0.80
CA LYS A 145 -17.74 -3.97 -0.51
C LYS A 145 -17.42 -4.80 -1.76
N ASN A 146 -18.04 -4.48 -2.90
CA ASN A 146 -17.85 -5.22 -4.16
C ASN A 146 -16.44 -5.04 -4.76
N TYR A 147 -15.64 -4.09 -4.26
CA TYR A 147 -14.23 -3.98 -4.66
C TYR A 147 -13.32 -5.02 -4.03
N PHE A 148 -13.78 -5.72 -3.01
CA PHE A 148 -12.95 -6.67 -2.27
C PHE A 148 -13.59 -8.05 -2.18
N CYS A 149 -14.92 -8.12 -2.28
CA CYS A 149 -15.69 -9.27 -1.82
C CYS A 149 -16.62 -9.84 -2.89
N ASN A 150 -16.65 -11.16 -2.95
CA ASN A 150 -17.70 -11.96 -3.57
C ASN A 150 -18.38 -12.78 -2.46
N GLY A 151 -19.50 -12.27 -1.95
CA GLY A 151 -20.11 -12.76 -0.71
C GLY A 151 -19.18 -12.52 0.49
N ASP A 152 -18.88 -13.59 1.23
CA ASP A 152 -17.99 -13.57 2.40
C ASP A 152 -16.53 -13.89 2.07
N ASN A 153 -16.21 -14.09 0.79
CA ASN A 153 -14.87 -14.40 0.31
C ASN A 153 -14.26 -13.20 -0.42
N LEU A 154 -12.92 -13.14 -0.42
CA LEU A 154 -12.18 -12.17 -1.22
C LEU A 154 -12.36 -12.45 -2.73
N ASP A 155 -12.70 -11.41 -3.49
CA ASP A 155 -12.81 -11.49 -4.94
C ASP A 155 -11.44 -11.33 -5.61
N LYS A 156 -10.83 -12.45 -5.96
CA LYS A 156 -9.50 -12.50 -6.62
C LYS A 156 -9.46 -11.80 -8.00
N SER A 157 -10.62 -11.53 -8.62
CA SER A 157 -10.68 -10.72 -9.85
C SER A 157 -10.46 -9.23 -9.56
N GLN A 158 -10.80 -8.78 -8.36
CA GLN A 158 -10.75 -7.37 -7.96
C GLN A 158 -9.52 -7.02 -7.13
N VAL A 159 -8.98 -7.98 -6.37
CA VAL A 159 -7.90 -7.78 -5.40
C VAL A 159 -6.86 -8.89 -5.42
N SER A 160 -5.65 -8.58 -4.96
CA SER A 160 -4.61 -9.58 -4.71
C SER A 160 -4.82 -10.25 -3.36
N VAL A 161 -4.69 -11.57 -3.32
CA VAL A 161 -4.93 -12.40 -2.13
C VAL A 161 -3.71 -13.29 -1.88
N LEU A 162 -3.27 -13.35 -0.63
CA LEU A 162 -2.17 -14.21 -0.20
C LEU A 162 -2.58 -14.88 1.12
N ASP A 163 -2.61 -16.22 1.18
CA ASP A 163 -3.04 -17.00 2.34
C ASP A 163 -4.37 -16.54 2.97
N ASN A 164 -5.37 -16.32 2.11
CA ASN A 164 -6.70 -15.80 2.47
C ASN A 164 -6.68 -14.40 3.12
N LYS A 165 -5.57 -13.67 3.01
CA LYS A 165 -5.46 -12.27 3.42
C LYS A 165 -5.53 -11.34 2.23
N LEU A 166 -6.12 -10.18 2.45
CA LEU A 166 -6.24 -9.12 1.48
C LEU A 166 -4.91 -8.36 1.40
N VAL A 167 -4.31 -8.30 0.21
CA VAL A 167 -3.12 -7.47 -0.02
C VAL A 167 -3.55 -6.02 -0.22
N ILE A 168 -3.05 -5.12 0.61
CA ILE A 168 -3.43 -3.70 0.63
C ILE A 168 -2.37 -2.79 -0.01
N GLY A 169 -1.12 -3.26 -0.13
CA GLY A 169 -0.04 -2.48 -0.72
C GLY A 169 1.33 -3.15 -0.66
N TYR A 170 2.35 -2.42 -1.10
CA TYR A 170 3.75 -2.84 -1.10
C TYR A 170 4.53 -2.19 0.05
N LEU A 171 5.36 -2.96 0.77
CA LEU A 171 6.27 -2.43 1.78
C LEU A 171 7.66 -2.23 1.16
N HIS A 172 8.01 -0.97 0.89
CA HIS A 172 9.21 -0.60 0.17
C HIS A 172 10.47 -0.87 0.99
N GLU A 173 11.55 -1.25 0.31
CA GLU A 173 12.90 -1.40 0.91
C GLU A 173 12.91 -2.26 2.17
N SER A 174 12.08 -3.31 2.16
CA SER A 174 11.75 -4.08 3.34
C SER A 174 12.83 -5.10 3.71
N ARG A 175 13.11 -5.18 5.02
CA ARG A 175 14.03 -6.14 5.62
C ARG A 175 13.67 -6.43 7.07
N PRO A 176 14.13 -7.54 7.68
CA PRO A 176 14.06 -7.71 9.12
C PRO A 176 14.61 -6.48 9.85
N CYS A 177 13.90 -6.02 10.87
CA CYS A 177 14.32 -4.87 11.66
C CYS A 177 15.61 -5.19 12.45
N LEU A 178 16.52 -4.23 12.49
CA LEU A 178 17.62 -4.15 13.45
C LEU A 178 17.13 -3.43 14.73
N SER A 179 17.86 -3.57 15.84
CA SER A 179 17.56 -2.82 17.06
C SER A 179 17.56 -1.31 16.83
N THR A 180 18.55 -0.80 16.07
CA THR A 180 18.66 0.62 15.72
C THR A 180 17.48 1.15 14.91
N ASP A 181 16.86 0.30 14.08
CA ASP A 181 15.66 0.68 13.33
C ASP A 181 14.48 0.89 14.27
N LEU A 182 14.34 0.01 15.25
CA LEU A 182 13.26 0.08 16.24
C LEU A 182 13.44 1.30 17.14
N ASP A 183 14.67 1.61 17.54
CA ASP A 183 14.98 2.82 18.32
C ASP A 183 14.63 4.09 17.55
N TYR A 184 15.01 4.14 16.26
CA TYR A 184 14.62 5.24 15.37
C TYR A 184 13.10 5.38 15.28
N ILE A 185 12.38 4.28 15.01
CA ILE A 185 10.93 4.30 14.88
C ILE A 185 10.26 4.73 16.18
N ASN A 186 10.66 4.17 17.31
CA ASN A 186 10.06 4.46 18.62
C ASN A 186 10.32 5.89 19.09
N THR A 187 11.43 6.50 18.69
CA THR A 187 11.76 7.90 19.04
C THR A 187 11.23 8.92 18.04
N HIS A 188 10.80 8.48 16.86
CA HIS A 188 10.26 9.36 15.83
C HIS A 188 8.93 10.02 16.28
N GLN A 189 8.74 11.28 15.90
CA GLN A 189 7.58 12.07 16.34
C GLN A 189 6.25 11.45 15.88
N VAL A 190 6.23 10.90 14.67
CA VAL A 190 5.03 10.28 14.10
C VAL A 190 4.94 8.82 14.48
N THR A 191 5.88 7.99 14.03
CA THR A 191 5.82 6.52 14.15
C THR A 191 6.10 5.99 15.55
N GLY A 192 6.71 6.81 16.41
CA GLY A 192 6.88 6.54 17.83
C GLY A 192 5.78 7.21 18.64
N LYS A 193 6.01 8.46 19.06
CA LYS A 193 5.18 9.16 20.06
C LYS A 193 3.71 9.27 19.65
N PHE A 194 3.43 9.76 18.44
CA PHE A 194 2.06 9.93 17.99
C PHE A 194 1.36 8.59 17.77
N CYS A 195 2.04 7.61 17.15
CA CYS A 195 1.46 6.29 16.93
C CYS A 195 1.24 5.53 18.23
N GLU A 196 2.11 5.66 19.23
CA GLU A 196 1.87 5.11 20.56
C GLU A 196 0.59 5.69 21.18
N PHE A 197 0.43 7.02 21.15
CA PHE A 197 -0.80 7.66 21.61
C PHE A 197 -2.04 7.18 20.85
N ARG A 198 -2.00 7.23 19.51
CA ARG A 198 -3.10 6.84 18.62
C ARG A 198 -3.48 5.38 18.81
N ASN A 199 -2.49 4.50 18.91
CA ASN A 199 -2.71 3.06 19.02
C ASN A 199 -3.21 2.64 20.41
N ASN A 200 -3.00 3.46 21.44
CA ASN A 200 -3.54 3.24 22.78
C ASN A 200 -4.88 3.96 23.04
N THR A 201 -5.33 4.82 22.13
CA THR A 201 -6.64 5.47 22.24
C THR A 201 -7.77 4.46 21.94
N PRO A 202 -8.78 4.34 22.82
CA PRO A 202 -9.96 3.49 22.58
C PRO A 202 -10.69 3.83 21.27
N LEU A 203 -11.24 2.80 20.61
CA LEU A 203 -11.85 2.95 19.27
C LEU A 203 -13.04 3.92 19.22
N ASP A 204 -13.82 3.98 20.28
CA ASP A 204 -14.95 4.87 20.48
C ASP A 204 -14.53 6.33 20.72
N GLN A 205 -13.26 6.56 21.07
CA GLN A 205 -12.66 7.87 21.28
C GLN A 205 -11.84 8.36 20.07
N LEU A 206 -11.66 7.52 19.05
CA LEU A 206 -10.99 7.92 17.82
C LEU A 206 -11.86 8.92 17.03
N LYS A 207 -11.22 10.00 16.58
CA LYS A 207 -11.88 11.01 15.74
C LYS A 207 -12.02 10.51 14.31
N SER A 208 -13.25 10.59 13.79
CA SER A 208 -13.67 10.19 12.44
C SER A 208 -12.67 10.58 11.33
N GLY A 209 -12.37 9.64 10.44
CA GLY A 209 -11.56 9.85 9.24
C GLY A 209 -11.31 8.57 8.43
N MET A 210 -10.53 8.66 7.35
CA MET A 210 -10.21 7.48 6.52
C MET A 210 -9.42 6.41 7.28
N GLY A 211 -8.64 6.80 8.30
CA GLY A 211 -7.99 5.85 9.21
C GLY A 211 -9.00 4.99 9.96
N ASP A 212 -10.08 5.58 10.49
CA ASP A 212 -11.11 4.82 11.22
C ASP A 212 -11.91 3.88 10.31
N ILE A 213 -12.16 4.30 9.06
CA ILE A 213 -12.75 3.44 8.03
C ILE A 213 -11.86 2.21 7.80
N PHE A 214 -10.55 2.43 7.66
CA PHE A 214 -9.58 1.34 7.52
C PHE A 214 -9.53 0.44 8.75
N ILE A 215 -9.55 0.98 9.97
CA ILE A 215 -9.54 0.18 11.19
C ILE A 215 -10.74 -0.78 11.22
N LYS A 216 -11.94 -0.29 10.89
CA LYS A 216 -13.15 -1.13 10.79
C LYS A 216 -13.00 -2.20 9.70
N LEU A 217 -12.36 -1.86 8.58
CA LEU A 217 -12.08 -2.82 7.52
C LEU A 217 -11.04 -3.87 7.95
N ALA A 218 -10.01 -3.50 8.69
CA ALA A 218 -8.85 -4.34 8.99
C ALA A 218 -9.02 -5.25 10.21
N ARG A 219 -9.79 -4.82 11.22
CA ARG A 219 -9.92 -5.51 12.52
C ARG A 219 -10.73 -6.80 12.52
#